data_AF-A0A9D9HDH7-F1
#
_entry.id   AF-A0A9D9HDH7-F1
#
_cell.length_a   1.000
_cell.length_b   1.000
_cell.length_c   1.000
_cell.angle_alpha   90.00
_cell.angle_beta   90.00
_cell.angle_gamma   90.00
#
_symmetry.space_group_name_H-M   'P 1'
#
loop_
_entity.id
_entity.type
_entity.pdbx_description
1 polymer ?
#
loop_
_entity_poly.entity_id
_entity_poly.type
_entity_poly.pdbx_seq_one_letter_code
_entity_poly.pdbx_strand_id
1 'polypeptide(L)' 'MAKKKFDYAAAVAELEEIAAKVESADTGLDDIDKYIRRSEELVAGCRAYLRTAREKTEALDSMGDR' A
#
# COMPACT_ATOMS: atom_id res chain seq x y z
N MET A 1 -11.41 -20.16 4.34
CA MET A 1 -11.52 -18.68 4.34
C MET A 1 -10.58 -18.14 3.28
N ALA A 2 -11.07 -17.70 2.13
CA ALA A 2 -10.20 -17.12 1.09
C ALA A 2 -9.59 -15.83 1.65
N LYS A 3 -8.27 -15.78 1.78
CA LYS A 3 -7.53 -14.60 2.25
C LYS A 3 -7.86 -13.46 1.28
N LYS A 4 -8.52 -12.39 1.75
CA LYS A 4 -8.85 -11.22 0.92
C LYS A 4 -7.56 -10.78 0.22
N LYS A 5 -7.57 -10.79 -1.11
CA LYS A 5 -6.44 -10.38 -1.92
C LYS A 5 -6.23 -8.89 -1.64
N PHE A 6 -4.99 -8.48 -1.36
CA PHE A 6 -4.66 -7.08 -1.16
C PHE A 6 -5.05 -6.28 -2.41
N ASP A 7 -5.81 -5.21 -2.22
CA ASP A 7 -6.20 -4.30 -3.29
C ASP A 7 -5.25 -3.11 -3.31
N TYR A 8 -4.32 -3.13 -4.26
CA TYR A 8 -3.31 -2.08 -4.40
C TYR A 8 -3.93 -0.74 -4.79
N ALA A 9 -4.95 -0.73 -5.66
CA ALA A 9 -5.56 0.51 -6.14
C ALA A 9 -6.32 1.20 -5.00
N ALA A 10 -7.08 0.43 -4.21
CA ALA A 10 -7.76 0.97 -3.03
C ALA A 10 -6.77 1.51 -1.99
N ALA A 11 -5.65 0.81 -1.77
CA ALA A 11 -4.63 1.26 -0.82
C ALA A 11 -3.94 2.57 -1.24
N VAL A 12 -3.69 2.76 -2.54
CA VAL A 12 -3.13 4.02 -3.07
C VAL A 12 -4.15 5.15 -2.99
N ALA A 13 -5.41 4.91 -3.34
CA ALA A 13 -6.47 5.91 -3.19
C ALA A 13 -6.62 6.38 -1.73
N GLU A 14 -6.55 5.45 -0.77
CA GLU A 14 -6.59 5.79 0.66
C GLU A 14 -5.37 6.62 1.10
N LEU A 15 -4.17 6.35 0.55
CA LEU A 15 -2.98 7.17 0.81
C LEU A 15 -3.14 8.61 0.28
N GLU A 16 -3.74 8.78 -0.91
CA GLU A 16 -4.03 10.11 -1.48
C GLU A 16 -5.05 10.88 -0.62
N GLU A 17 -6.10 10.21 -0.13
CA GLU A 17 -7.05 10.81 0.80
C GLU A 17 -6.39 11.24 2.11
N ILE A 18 -5.49 10.41 2.65
CA ILE A 18 -4.75 10.74 3.86
C ILE A 18 -3.86 11.97 3.63
N ALA A 19 -3.14 12.03 2.51
CA ALA A 19 -2.32 13.18 2.17
C ALA A 19 -3.16 14.47 2.13
N ALA A 20 -4.30 14.44 1.44
CA ALA A 20 -5.22 15.58 1.38
C ALA A 20 -5.74 16.01 2.76
N LYS A 21 -6.01 15.05 3.66
CA LYS A 21 -6.45 15.35 5.03
C LYS A 21 -5.32 15.98 5.85
N VAL A 22 -4.11 15.46 5.79
CA VAL A 22 -2.96 16.00 6.54
C VAL A 22 -2.58 17.41 6.08
N GLU A 23 -2.77 17.72 4.80
CA GLU A 23 -2.53 19.06 4.24
C GLU A 23 -3.63 20.08 4.59
N SER A 24 -4.77 19.64 5.13
CA SER A 24 -5.85 20.53 5.55
C SER A 24 -5.56 21.23 6.87
N ALA A 25 -5.78 22.54 6.93
CA ALA A 25 -5.64 23.35 8.13
C ALA A 25 -6.67 23.00 9.24
N ASP A 26 -7.73 22.28 8.90
CA ASP A 26 -8.77 21.83 9.84
C ASP A 26 -8.43 20.52 10.55
N THR A 27 -7.32 19.86 10.16
CA THR A 27 -6.93 18.58 10.73
C THR A 27 -6.28 18.77 12.10
N GLY A 28 -6.92 18.24 13.13
CA GLY A 28 -6.41 18.27 14.50
C GLY A 28 -5.12 17.44 14.66
N LEU A 29 -4.25 17.88 15.58
CA LEU A 29 -2.95 17.23 15.83
C LEU A 29 -3.08 15.73 16.16
N ASP A 30 -4.14 15.35 16.89
CA ASP A 30 -4.43 13.95 17.24
C ASP A 30 -4.87 13.10 16.04
N ASP A 31 -5.38 13.70 14.97
CA ASP A 31 -5.75 12.97 13.75
C ASP A 31 -4.54 12.75 12.84
N ILE A 32 -3.51 13.61 12.92
CA ILE A 32 -2.25 13.43 12.18
C ILE A 32 -1.55 12.12 12.58
N ASP A 33 -1.45 11.80 13.88
CA ASP A 33 -0.84 10.54 14.34
C ASP A 33 -1.59 9.31 13.80
N LYS A 34 -2.93 9.36 13.75
CA LYS A 34 -3.76 8.29 13.17
C LYS A 34 -3.49 8.12 11.68
N TYR A 35 -3.41 9.23 10.94
CA TYR A 35 -3.13 9.25 9.51
C TYR A 35 -1.74 8.71 9.18
N ILE A 36 -0.72 9.05 9.99
CA ILE A 36 0.63 8.52 9.82
C ILE A 36 0.64 7.01 10.02
N ARG A 37 0.09 6.50 11.14
CA ARG A 37 0.05 5.05 11.39
C ARG A 37 -0.69 4.29 10.30
N ARG A 38 -1.81 4.83 9.84
CA ARG A 38 -2.57 4.22 8.74
C ARG A 38 -1.77 4.20 7.44
N SER A 39 -1.04 5.27 7.15
CA SER A 39 -0.16 5.35 5.98
C SER A 39 0.96 4.31 6.05
N GLU A 40 1.55 4.08 7.21
CA GLU A 40 2.58 3.04 7.40
C GLU A 40 2.06 1.64 7.07
N GLU A 41 0.84 1.30 7.53
CA GLU A 41 0.18 0.03 7.20
C GLU A 41 -0.04 -0.13 5.69
N LEU A 42 -0.58 0.90 5.03
CA LEU A 42 -0.87 0.89 3.61
C LEU A 42 0.40 0.76 2.78
N VAL A 43 1.46 1.51 3.13
CA VAL A 43 2.76 1.44 2.46
C VAL A 43 3.40 0.07 2.64
N ALA A 44 3.33 -0.53 3.84
CA ALA A 44 3.83 -1.88 4.09
C ALA A 44 3.11 -2.91 3.19
N GLY A 45 1.78 -2.81 3.09
CA GLY A 45 0.98 -3.65 2.19
C GLY A 45 1.37 -3.48 0.71
N CYS A 46 1.52 -2.24 0.26
CA CYS A 46 1.95 -1.92 -1.10
C CYS A 46 3.32 -2.50 -1.43
N ARG A 47 4.30 -2.36 -0.53
CA ARG A 47 5.66 -2.92 -0.69
C ARG A 47 5.62 -4.45 -0.78
N ALA A 48 4.84 -5.10 0.06
CA ALA A 48 4.69 -6.56 0.03
C ALA A 48 4.04 -7.03 -1.28
N TYR A 49 3.03 -6.31 -1.77
CA TYR A 49 2.38 -6.59 -3.05
C TYR A 49 3.38 -6.50 -4.22
N LEU A 50 4.13 -5.40 -4.30
CA LEU A 50 5.13 -5.18 -5.35
C LEU A 50 6.25 -6.21 -5.32
N ARG A 51 6.75 -6.57 -4.12
CA ARG A 51 7.76 -7.63 -3.97
C ARG A 51 7.23 -8.96 -4.50
N THR A 52 6.00 -9.33 -4.13
CA THR A 52 5.36 -10.56 -4.62
C THR A 52 5.17 -10.54 -6.14
N ALA A 53 4.81 -9.39 -6.71
CA ALA A 53 4.68 -9.23 -8.15
C ALA A 53 6.03 -9.41 -8.86
N ARG A 54 7.10 -8.80 -8.33
CA ARG A 54 8.46 -8.95 -8.85
C ARG A 54 8.93 -10.40 -8.82
N GLU A 55 8.79 -11.09 -7.69
CA GLU A 55 9.17 -12.50 -7.53
C GLU A 55 8.48 -13.41 -8.55
N LYS A 56 7.19 -13.15 -8.85
CA LYS A 56 6.45 -13.89 -9.87
C LYS A 56 7.01 -13.66 -11.27
N THR A 57 7.35 -12.41 -11.60
CA THR A 57 7.97 -12.10 -12.90
C THR A 57 9.35 -12.73 -13.03
N GLU A 58 10.19 -12.66 -12.00
CA GLU A 58 11.52 -13.30 -11.98
C GLU A 58 11.43 -14.83 -12.12
N ALA A 59 10.43 -15.46 -11.48
CA ALA A 59 10.19 -16.89 -11.61
C ALA A 59 9.77 -17.32 -13.02
N LEU A 60 8.98 -16.50 -13.72
CA LEU A 60 8.58 -16.75 -15.11
C LEU A 60 9.76 -16.62 -16.07
N ASP A 61 10.61 -15.61 -15.88
CA ASP A 61 11.82 -15.38 -16.68
C ASP A 61 12.81 -16.55 -16.54
N SER A 62 13.04 -17.01 -15.30
CA SER A 62 13.92 -18.14 -14.99
C SER A 62 13.42 -19.52 -15.51
N MET A 63 12.17 -19.60 -15.94
CA MET A 63 11.58 -20.79 -16.56
C MET A 63 11.66 -20.76 -18.10
N GLY A 64 11.77 -19.57 -18.71
CA GLY A 64 11.89 -19.42 -20.17
C GLY A 64 13.29 -19.65 -20.73
N ASP A 65 14.31 -19.63 -19.87
CA ASP A 65 15.73 -19.82 -20.22
C ASP A 65 16.20 -21.30 -20.15
N ARG A 66 15.27 -22.27 -19.98
CA ARG A 66 15.56 -23.71 -19.91
C ARG A 66 14.96 -24.50 -21.07
#